data_AF-A0AAP0PMR1-F1
#
_entry.id   AF-A0AAP0PMR1-F1
#
_cell.length_a   1.000
_cell.length_b   1.000
_cell.length_c   1.000
_cell.angle_alpha   90.00
_cell.angle_beta   90.00
_cell.angle_gamma   90.00
#
_symmetry.space_group_name_H-M   'P 1'
#
loop_
_entity.id
_entity.type
_entity.pdbx_description
1 polymer ?
#
loop_
_entity_poly.entity_id
_entity_poly.type
_entity_poly.pdbx_seq_one_letter_code
_entity_poly.pdbx_strand_id
1 'polypeptide(L)'
;MESKKAKIIAALVIIALVAILIICRVFLRHSSSYFFILGADIGGIFAVLTWVVVQHRMNRKRELLERQLVSEGRELRIEYSFLRKVAGLPIKFQYKDLESATDEFKALLGRGASACVFKGILDDGTHVAVKRIEGAENGEKAFRAEVAAIASVQHVNLVHLLGYCCVPEGPRFLVYEYVPNGSLDAWIFPQKEIVGGRRNVHLVEDNSQRKWSYFPRFVAEKFKQGKLMEVVDERLVNGGEVDENQVRLLVQVALWCIQEDSRLRPSMNEVVDMLEWRIEVQDPPETEMIIVDILSIDQDSTNAPCGARIAQPIQPSHTHPRRSLTCSFSLSILSGR
;
A
#
# COMPACT_ATOMS: atom_id res chain seq x y z
N MET A 1 31.51 16.94 -7.48
CA MET A 1 31.87 18.29 -7.98
C MET A 1 33.24 18.75 -7.47
N GLU A 2 33.63 18.36 -6.26
CA GLU A 2 34.90 18.76 -5.63
C GLU A 2 36.16 18.20 -6.30
N SER A 3 36.13 16.98 -6.86
CA SER A 3 37.30 16.40 -7.53
C SER A 3 37.69 17.14 -8.81
N LYS A 4 36.71 17.68 -9.55
CA LYS A 4 36.96 18.52 -10.74
C LYS A 4 37.56 19.87 -10.32
N LYS A 5 37.03 20.48 -9.25
CA LYS A 5 37.55 21.73 -8.68
C LYS A 5 39.00 21.55 -8.19
N ALA A 6 39.30 20.47 -7.48
CA ALA A 6 40.66 20.17 -6.99
C ALA A 6 41.69 20.00 -8.12
N LYS A 7 41.30 19.34 -9.23
CA LYS A 7 42.17 19.21 -10.42
C LYS A 7 42.42 20.55 -11.11
N ILE A 8 41.40 21.41 -11.20
CA ILE A 8 41.51 22.75 -11.77
C ILE A 8 42.44 23.62 -10.90
N ILE A 9 42.28 23.57 -9.58
CA ILE A 9 43.14 24.30 -8.64
C ILE A 9 44.60 23.83 -8.75
N ALA A 10 44.86 22.53 -8.77
CA ALA A 10 46.22 22.00 -8.92
C ALA A 10 46.87 22.43 -10.26
N ALA A 11 46.10 22.43 -11.37
CA ALA A 11 46.59 22.89 -12.66
C ALA A 11 46.94 24.38 -12.66
N LEU A 12 46.10 25.22 -12.03
CA LEU A 12 46.35 26.67 -11.90
C LEU A 12 47.59 26.95 -11.06
N VAL A 13 47.82 26.19 -9.99
CA VAL A 13 49.03 26.32 -9.15
C VAL A 13 50.29 25.97 -9.94
N ILE A 14 50.27 24.89 -10.72
CA ILE A 14 51.42 24.50 -11.57
C ILE A 14 51.68 25.58 -12.63
N ILE A 15 50.64 26.11 -13.28
CA ILE A 15 50.77 27.17 -14.29
C ILE A 15 51.38 28.44 -13.66
N ALA A 16 50.95 28.83 -12.46
CA ALA A 16 51.48 29.97 -11.74
C ALA A 16 52.97 29.80 -11.39
N LEU A 17 53.38 28.64 -10.89
CA LEU A 17 54.79 28.33 -10.58
C LEU A 17 55.68 28.38 -11.84
N VAL A 18 55.19 27.87 -12.98
CA VAL A 18 55.91 27.95 -14.26
C VAL A 18 56.02 29.40 -14.77
N ALA A 19 54.97 30.21 -14.60
CA ALA A 19 55.01 31.62 -14.96
C ALA A 19 56.04 32.39 -14.11
N ILE A 20 56.10 32.11 -12.81
CA ILE A 20 57.11 32.69 -11.90
C ILE A 20 58.52 32.33 -12.35
N LEU A 21 58.78 31.07 -12.72
CA LEU A 21 60.07 30.64 -13.28
C LEU A 21 60.48 31.42 -14.54
N ILE A 22 59.53 31.67 -15.45
CA ILE A 22 59.77 32.43 -16.69
C ILE A 22 60.08 33.90 -16.38
N ILE A 23 59.32 34.52 -15.48
CA ILE A 23 59.53 35.91 -15.05
C ILE A 23 60.89 36.05 -14.36
N CYS A 24 61.22 35.18 -13.41
CA CYS A 24 62.51 35.19 -12.71
C CYS A 24 63.69 35.01 -13.68
N ARG A 25 63.54 34.17 -14.72
CA ARG A 25 64.58 33.97 -15.76
C ARG A 25 64.83 35.24 -16.58
N VAL A 26 63.79 36.03 -16.86
CA VAL A 26 63.89 37.28 -17.64
C VAL A 26 64.48 38.42 -16.81
N PHE A 27 64.06 38.57 -15.55
CA PHE A 27 64.44 39.72 -14.71
C PHE A 27 65.77 39.55 -13.96
N LEU A 28 66.09 38.35 -13.46
CA LEU A 28 67.23 38.15 -12.54
C LEU A 28 68.53 37.70 -13.21
N ARG A 29 68.55 37.59 -14.55
CA ARG A 29 69.67 37.24 -15.45
C ARG A 29 70.87 36.58 -14.72
N HIS A 30 70.78 35.26 -14.51
CA HIS A 30 71.84 34.38 -13.98
C HIS A 30 72.57 34.85 -12.70
N SER A 31 71.89 35.59 -11.84
CA SER A 31 72.34 35.90 -10.48
C SER A 31 72.22 34.69 -9.55
N SER A 32 73.01 34.59 -8.48
CA SER A 32 72.91 33.49 -7.51
C SER A 32 71.51 33.32 -6.91
N SER A 33 70.72 34.40 -6.79
CA SER A 33 69.33 34.36 -6.33
C SER A 33 68.40 33.58 -7.27
N TYR A 34 68.68 33.55 -8.57
CA TYR A 34 67.91 32.79 -9.55
C TYR A 34 67.92 31.28 -9.26
N PHE A 35 69.06 30.73 -8.83
CA PHE A 35 69.20 29.31 -8.54
C PHE A 35 68.42 28.88 -7.29
N PHE A 36 68.33 29.73 -6.27
CA PHE A 36 67.53 29.45 -5.07
C PHE A 36 66.03 29.41 -5.38
N ILE A 37 65.54 30.34 -6.21
CA ILE A 37 64.12 30.39 -6.62
C ILE A 37 63.78 29.19 -7.51
N LEU A 38 64.66 28.86 -8.46
CA LEU A 38 64.50 27.69 -9.33
C LEU A 38 64.35 26.38 -8.54
N GLY A 39 65.17 26.19 -7.50
CA GLY A 39 65.07 25.02 -6.63
C GLY A 39 63.76 24.94 -5.86
N ALA A 40 63.29 26.07 -5.33
CA ALA A 40 62.03 26.15 -4.58
C ALA A 40 60.80 25.86 -5.47
N ASP A 41 60.75 26.43 -6.67
CA ASP A 41 59.64 26.22 -7.61
C ASP A 41 59.58 24.78 -8.13
N ILE A 42 60.74 24.19 -8.46
CA ILE A 42 60.82 22.77 -8.84
C ILE A 42 60.32 21.88 -7.69
N GLY A 43 60.74 22.16 -6.45
CA GLY A 43 60.25 21.46 -5.25
C GLY A 43 58.74 21.58 -5.08
N GLY A 44 58.18 22.78 -5.29
CA GLY A 44 56.74 23.02 -5.27
C GLY A 44 55.97 22.21 -6.31
N ILE A 45 56.45 22.18 -7.56
CA ILE A 45 55.84 21.40 -8.64
C ILE A 45 55.85 19.90 -8.31
N PHE A 46 56.98 19.36 -7.84
CA PHE A 46 57.06 17.95 -7.44
C PHE A 46 56.09 17.63 -6.30
N ALA A 47 55.94 18.50 -5.30
CA ALA A 47 55.00 18.31 -4.20
C ALA A 47 53.53 18.28 -4.68
N VAL A 48 53.14 19.17 -5.61
CA VAL A 48 51.79 19.14 -6.19
C VAL A 48 51.57 17.88 -7.04
N LEU A 49 52.56 17.47 -7.83
CA LEU A 49 52.46 16.25 -8.65
C LEU A 49 52.33 14.99 -7.78
N THR A 50 53.13 14.85 -6.72
CA THR A 50 53.04 13.70 -5.80
C THR A 50 51.69 13.68 -5.07
N TRP A 51 51.19 14.84 -4.61
CA TRP A 51 49.85 14.97 -4.03
C TRP A 51 48.76 14.50 -5.01
N VAL A 52 48.80 14.95 -6.27
CA VAL A 52 47.82 14.55 -7.30
C VAL A 52 47.85 13.05 -7.56
N VAL A 53 49.04 12.43 -7.62
CA VAL A 53 49.19 10.98 -7.82
C VAL A 53 48.64 10.19 -6.62
N VAL A 54 48.96 10.60 -5.40
CA VAL A 54 48.46 9.97 -4.17
C VAL A 54 46.94 10.07 -4.10
N GLN A 55 46.38 11.25 -4.34
CA GLN A 55 44.94 11.47 -4.33
C GLN A 55 44.24 10.65 -5.41
N HIS A 56 44.83 10.53 -6.61
CA HIS A 56 44.27 9.69 -7.67
C HIS A 56 44.26 8.21 -7.28
N ARG A 57 45.35 7.71 -6.68
CA ARG A 57 45.43 6.32 -6.19
C ARG A 57 44.42 6.05 -5.07
N MET A 58 44.30 6.96 -4.11
CA MET A 58 43.33 6.82 -3.02
C MET A 58 41.88 6.83 -3.52
N ASN A 59 41.55 7.72 -4.46
CA ASN A 59 40.20 7.77 -5.03
C ASN A 59 39.87 6.51 -5.85
N ARG A 60 40.80 6.01 -6.68
CA ARG A 60 40.62 4.73 -7.39
C ARG A 60 40.41 3.56 -6.41
N LYS A 61 41.20 3.50 -5.33
CA LYS A 61 41.07 2.44 -4.33
C LYS A 61 39.71 2.50 -3.62
N ARG A 62 39.24 3.70 -3.26
CA ARG A 62 37.90 3.89 -2.68
C ARG A 62 36.79 3.42 -3.61
N GLU A 63 36.84 3.79 -4.89
CA GLU A 63 35.83 3.36 -5.87
C GLU A 63 35.79 1.84 -6.04
N LEU A 64 36.93 1.15 -5.99
CA LEU A 64 36.98 -0.31 -6.04
C LEU A 64 36.38 -0.96 -4.78
N LEU A 65 36.76 -0.48 -3.59
CA LEU A 65 36.20 -0.96 -2.33
C LEU A 65 34.69 -0.71 -2.25
N GLU A 66 34.22 0.46 -2.67
CA GLU A 66 32.78 0.76 -2.72
C GLU A 66 32.05 -0.20 -3.67
N ARG A 67 32.63 -0.49 -4.85
CA ARG A 67 32.05 -1.47 -5.78
C ARG A 67 32.02 -2.87 -5.18
N GLN A 68 33.10 -3.29 -4.51
CA GLN A 68 33.18 -4.61 -3.85
C GLN A 68 32.15 -4.72 -2.72
N LEU A 69 32.04 -3.71 -1.86
CA LEU A 69 31.04 -3.68 -0.78
C LEU A 69 29.60 -3.69 -1.34
N VAL A 70 29.36 -2.97 -2.45
CA VAL A 70 28.04 -2.99 -3.11
C VAL A 70 27.74 -4.34 -3.74
N SER A 71 28.72 -5.03 -4.33
CA SER A 71 28.53 -6.39 -4.88
C SER A 71 28.33 -7.42 -3.77
N GLU A 72 29.17 -7.41 -2.73
CA GLU A 72 29.03 -8.30 -1.58
C GLU A 72 27.68 -8.09 -0.89
N GLY A 73 27.29 -6.83 -0.63
CA GLY A 73 25.99 -6.52 -0.05
C GLY A 73 24.79 -6.93 -0.93
N ARG A 74 24.96 -7.01 -2.25
CA ARG A 74 23.95 -7.52 -3.18
C ARG A 74 23.84 -9.04 -3.10
N GLU A 75 24.97 -9.74 -3.11
CA GLU A 75 25.03 -11.21 -2.99
C GLU A 75 24.44 -11.69 -1.67
N LEU A 76 24.84 -11.06 -0.56
CA LEU A 76 24.31 -11.32 0.78
C LEU A 76 22.79 -11.11 0.83
N ARG A 77 22.28 -10.05 0.18
CA ARG A 77 20.83 -9.81 0.08
C ARG A 77 20.11 -10.94 -0.67
N ILE A 78 20.70 -11.44 -1.76
CA ILE A 78 20.14 -12.56 -2.54
C ILE A 78 20.11 -13.82 -1.68
N GLU A 79 21.20 -14.16 -1.00
CA GLU A 79 21.27 -15.34 -0.13
C GLU A 79 20.23 -15.27 1.01
N TYR A 80 20.15 -14.14 1.71
CA TYR A 80 19.13 -13.94 2.75
C TYR A 80 17.70 -14.00 2.20
N SER A 81 17.46 -13.52 0.98
CA SER A 81 16.14 -13.61 0.34
C SER A 81 15.77 -15.06 0.00
N PHE A 82 16.74 -15.87 -0.41
CA PHE A 82 16.55 -17.29 -0.68
C PHE A 82 16.21 -18.05 0.60
N LEU A 83 16.99 -17.86 1.67
CA LEU A 83 16.71 -18.49 2.98
C LEU A 83 15.32 -18.10 3.50
N ARG A 84 14.93 -16.84 3.28
CA ARG A 84 13.61 -16.34 3.66
C ARG A 84 12.48 -17.02 2.88
N LYS A 85 12.66 -17.22 1.56
CA LYS A 85 11.70 -17.95 0.69
C LYS A 85 11.56 -19.41 1.14
N VAL A 86 12.65 -20.07 1.50
CA VAL A 86 12.64 -21.45 2.03
C VAL A 86 11.97 -21.54 3.40
N ALA A 87 12.16 -20.53 4.26
CA ALA A 87 11.55 -20.45 5.58
C ALA A 87 10.09 -19.98 5.58
N GLY A 88 9.48 -19.72 4.42
CA GLY A 88 8.10 -19.23 4.32
C GLY A 88 7.89 -17.81 4.88
N LEU A 89 8.97 -17.04 5.03
CA LEU A 89 8.94 -15.70 5.60
C LEU A 89 8.71 -14.63 4.49
N PRO A 90 8.05 -13.49 4.77
CA PRO A 90 7.74 -12.49 3.75
C PRO A 90 8.97 -11.73 3.20
N ILE A 91 9.20 -11.76 1.90
CA ILE A 91 10.36 -11.16 1.22
C ILE A 91 10.27 -9.62 1.19
N LYS A 92 11.41 -8.93 1.32
CA LYS A 92 11.46 -7.47 1.13
C LYS A 92 11.75 -7.15 -0.34
N PHE A 93 10.76 -6.62 -1.04
CA PHE A 93 10.86 -6.20 -2.44
C PHE A 93 11.41 -4.77 -2.57
N GLN A 94 12.04 -4.47 -3.70
CA GLN A 94 12.33 -3.08 -4.08
C GLN A 94 11.13 -2.48 -4.81
N TYR A 95 10.98 -1.16 -4.69
CA TYR A 95 9.89 -0.45 -5.35
C TYR A 95 9.88 -0.65 -6.87
N LYS A 96 11.06 -0.62 -7.50
CA LYS A 96 11.22 -0.82 -8.95
C LYS A 96 10.73 -2.19 -9.43
N ASP A 97 10.92 -3.22 -8.60
CA ASP A 97 10.48 -4.58 -8.91
C ASP A 97 8.94 -4.61 -8.96
N LEU A 98 8.27 -3.96 -8.00
CA LEU A 98 6.80 -3.87 -7.97
C LEU A 98 6.24 -2.95 -9.05
N GLU A 99 6.91 -1.83 -9.33
CA GLU A 99 6.54 -0.91 -10.40
C GLU A 99 6.59 -1.60 -11.77
N SER A 100 7.64 -2.38 -12.03
CA SER A 100 7.77 -3.16 -13.27
C SER A 100 6.74 -4.29 -13.34
N ALA A 101 6.57 -5.02 -12.22
CA ALA A 101 5.63 -6.15 -12.15
C ALA A 101 4.17 -5.75 -12.34
N THR A 102 3.80 -4.51 -12.00
CA THR A 102 2.42 -4.00 -12.05
C THR A 102 2.14 -3.06 -13.22
N ASP A 103 3.08 -2.96 -14.17
CA ASP A 103 3.03 -2.00 -15.29
C ASP A 103 2.74 -0.58 -14.78
N GLU A 104 3.59 -0.08 -13.88
CA GLU A 104 3.46 1.23 -13.23
C GLU A 104 2.14 1.36 -12.43
N PHE A 105 1.69 0.28 -11.80
CA PHE A 105 0.45 0.22 -11.03
C PHE A 105 -0.81 0.55 -11.85
N LYS A 106 -0.85 0.21 -13.14
CA LYS A 106 -2.01 0.47 -14.01
C LYS A 106 -3.14 -0.53 -13.84
N ALA A 107 -2.81 -1.80 -13.58
CA ALA A 107 -3.78 -2.88 -13.47
C ALA A 107 -4.46 -2.91 -12.09
N LEU A 108 -5.31 -1.92 -11.80
CA LEU A 108 -6.06 -1.84 -10.53
C LEU A 108 -6.97 -3.07 -10.40
N LEU A 109 -6.70 -3.90 -9.41
CA LEU A 109 -7.59 -4.97 -9.01
C LEU A 109 -8.71 -4.46 -8.16
N GLY A 110 -8.50 -3.46 -7.29
CA GLY A 110 -9.53 -2.91 -6.40
C GLY A 110 -9.13 -1.74 -5.52
N ARG A 111 -10.10 -0.93 -5.08
CA ARG A 111 -9.86 0.24 -4.21
C ARG A 111 -10.72 0.19 -2.95
N GLY A 112 -10.07 0.20 -1.79
CA GLY A 112 -10.70 0.39 -0.48
C GLY A 112 -10.44 1.78 0.10
N ALA A 113 -11.00 2.06 1.29
CA ALA A 113 -10.82 3.34 1.97
C ALA A 113 -9.38 3.61 2.45
N SER A 114 -8.57 2.56 2.60
CA SER A 114 -7.22 2.62 3.16
C SER A 114 -6.13 2.04 2.25
N ALA A 115 -6.50 1.47 1.10
CA ALA A 115 -5.56 0.83 0.20
C ALA A 115 -6.09 0.68 -1.23
N CYS A 116 -5.16 0.63 -2.19
CA CYS A 116 -5.42 0.17 -3.54
C CYS A 116 -4.68 -1.15 -3.79
N VAL A 117 -5.29 -2.09 -4.50
CA VAL A 117 -4.70 -3.37 -4.85
C VAL A 117 -4.53 -3.44 -6.36
N PHE A 118 -3.35 -3.84 -6.80
CA PHE A 118 -2.97 -3.92 -8.21
C PHE A 118 -2.57 -5.35 -8.57
N LYS A 119 -2.90 -5.78 -9.79
CA LYS A 119 -2.41 -7.05 -10.34
C LYS A 119 -0.98 -6.85 -10.81
N GLY A 120 -0.13 -7.83 -10.56
CA GLY A 120 1.20 -7.86 -11.15
C GLY A 120 1.67 -9.27 -11.45
N ILE A 121 2.76 -9.34 -12.21
CA ILE A 121 3.50 -10.56 -12.50
C ILE A 121 4.97 -10.27 -12.16
N LEU A 122 5.51 -11.00 -11.19
CA LEU A 122 6.93 -10.89 -10.81
C LEU A 122 7.84 -11.49 -11.89
N ASP A 123 9.14 -11.17 -11.83
CA ASP A 123 10.15 -11.66 -12.78
C ASP A 123 10.23 -13.20 -12.86
N ASP A 124 9.85 -13.90 -11.79
CA ASP A 124 9.79 -15.37 -11.74
C ASP A 124 8.48 -15.95 -12.30
N GLY A 125 7.60 -15.10 -12.85
CA GLY A 125 6.29 -15.48 -13.40
C GLY A 125 5.17 -15.62 -12.36
N THR A 126 5.47 -15.38 -11.08
CA THR A 126 4.48 -15.46 -10.02
C THR A 126 3.45 -14.34 -10.17
N HIS A 127 2.17 -14.72 -10.23
CA HIS A 127 1.07 -13.75 -10.25
C HIS A 127 0.83 -13.22 -8.83
N VAL A 128 0.77 -11.90 -8.69
CA VAL A 128 0.68 -11.24 -7.38
C VAL A 128 -0.42 -10.19 -7.33
N ALA A 129 -0.94 -9.99 -6.12
CA ALA A 129 -1.78 -8.86 -5.76
C ALA A 129 -0.98 -7.90 -4.87
N VAL A 130 -0.68 -6.70 -5.39
CA VAL A 130 0.13 -5.68 -4.72
C VAL A 130 -0.80 -4.65 -4.05
N LYS A 131 -0.92 -4.72 -2.73
CA LYS A 131 -1.73 -3.82 -1.90
C LYS A 131 -0.89 -2.62 -1.47
N ARG A 132 -1.15 -1.45 -2.04
CA ARG A 132 -0.58 -0.16 -1.67
C ARG A 132 -1.41 0.47 -0.55
N ILE A 133 -0.80 0.70 0.61
CA ILE A 133 -1.43 1.37 1.76
C ILE A 133 -1.46 2.88 1.51
N GLU A 134 -2.62 3.51 1.70
CA GLU A 134 -2.81 4.97 1.57
C GLU A 134 -2.81 5.65 2.95
N GLY A 135 -2.29 6.88 3.03
CA GLY A 135 -2.24 7.70 4.26
C GLY A 135 -0.89 7.66 5.02
N ALA A 136 -0.21 8.81 5.09
CA ALA A 136 1.16 8.92 5.60
C ALA A 136 1.28 8.82 7.14
N GLU A 137 0.32 9.36 7.92
CA GLU A 137 0.42 9.41 9.39
C GLU A 137 0.07 8.07 10.09
N ASN A 138 -0.93 7.33 9.59
CA ASN A 138 -1.36 6.06 10.19
C ASN A 138 -0.87 4.80 9.44
N GLY A 139 -0.30 4.97 8.23
CA GLY A 139 0.09 3.87 7.36
C GLY A 139 1.21 2.99 7.91
N GLU A 140 2.12 3.52 8.73
CA GLU A 140 3.19 2.71 9.34
C GLU A 140 2.67 1.75 10.40
N LYS A 141 1.75 2.21 11.25
CA LYS A 141 1.15 1.37 12.29
C LYS A 141 0.28 0.27 11.66
N ALA A 142 -0.52 0.61 10.65
CA ALA A 142 -1.31 -0.35 9.89
C ALA A 142 -0.42 -1.40 9.20
N PHE A 143 0.63 -0.93 8.51
CA PHE A 143 1.60 -1.80 7.83
C PHE A 143 2.30 -2.75 8.81
N ARG A 144 2.82 -2.24 9.93
CA ARG A 144 3.50 -3.08 10.93
C ARG A 144 2.55 -4.09 11.57
N ALA A 145 1.31 -3.70 11.85
CA ALA A 145 0.31 -4.59 12.39
C ALA A 145 -0.02 -5.74 11.42
N GLU A 146 -0.22 -5.43 10.14
CA GLU A 146 -0.56 -6.42 9.11
C GLU A 146 0.62 -7.37 8.83
N VAL A 147 1.85 -6.85 8.74
CA VAL A 147 3.06 -7.68 8.61
C VAL A 147 3.26 -8.53 9.87
N ALA A 148 3.14 -7.98 11.08
CA ALA A 148 3.34 -8.75 12.30
C ALA A 148 2.29 -9.85 12.50
N ALA A 149 1.05 -9.60 12.11
CA ALA A 149 -0.04 -10.58 12.23
C ALA A 149 0.08 -11.72 11.21
N ILE A 150 0.56 -11.45 9.99
CA ILE A 150 0.47 -12.41 8.88
C ILE A 150 1.83 -13.02 8.51
N ALA A 151 2.96 -12.42 8.93
CA ALA A 151 4.31 -12.88 8.55
C ALA A 151 4.67 -14.31 8.98
N SER A 152 3.89 -14.93 9.86
CA SER A 152 4.10 -16.31 10.31
C SER A 152 2.87 -17.21 10.13
N VAL A 153 1.80 -16.68 9.51
CA VAL A 153 0.54 -17.41 9.37
C VAL A 153 0.43 -17.98 7.97
N GLN A 154 0.64 -19.29 7.86
CA GLN A 154 0.39 -20.04 6.64
C GLN A 154 -0.76 -21.01 6.89
N HIS A 155 -1.92 -20.71 6.31
CA HIS A 155 -3.12 -21.51 6.46
C HIS A 155 -3.82 -21.65 5.11
N VAL A 156 -4.44 -22.81 4.84
CA VAL A 156 -5.11 -23.12 3.56
C VAL A 156 -6.19 -22.09 3.17
N ASN A 157 -6.81 -21.44 4.16
CA ASN A 157 -7.88 -20.46 3.96
C ASN A 157 -7.43 -19.00 4.11
N LEU A 158 -6.12 -18.72 4.14
CA LEU A 158 -5.58 -17.37 4.19
C LEU A 158 -4.69 -17.10 2.98
N VAL A 159 -4.92 -15.97 2.32
CA VAL A 159 -4.11 -15.55 1.17
C VAL A 159 -2.68 -15.29 1.65
N HIS A 160 -1.73 -16.00 1.03
CA HIS A 160 -0.35 -15.99 1.46
C HIS A 160 0.32 -14.63 1.21
N LEU A 161 0.95 -14.08 2.25
CA LEU A 161 1.77 -12.87 2.17
C LEU A 161 3.17 -13.25 1.67
N LEU A 162 3.44 -13.00 0.39
CA LEU A 162 4.73 -13.25 -0.25
C LEU A 162 5.80 -12.26 0.22
N GLY A 163 5.41 -11.02 0.52
CA GLY A 163 6.36 -10.01 0.94
C GLY A 163 5.81 -8.60 1.09
N TYR A 164 6.73 -7.64 1.19
CA TYR A 164 6.42 -6.24 1.42
C TYR A 164 7.46 -5.32 0.79
N CYS A 165 7.09 -4.06 0.54
CA CYS A 165 8.00 -3.01 0.13
C CYS A 165 7.74 -1.74 0.96
N CYS A 166 8.82 -1.11 1.43
CA CYS A 166 8.76 0.16 2.15
C CYS A 166 9.57 1.20 1.38
N VAL A 167 8.90 2.23 0.86
CA VAL A 167 9.57 3.40 0.28
C VAL A 167 9.86 4.39 1.42
N PRO A 168 11.10 4.88 1.59
CA PRO A 168 11.41 5.92 2.56
C PRO A 168 10.51 7.13 2.36
N GLU A 169 9.83 7.59 3.43
CA GLU A 169 8.89 8.72 3.40
C GLU A 169 7.77 8.59 2.34
N GLY A 170 7.51 7.38 1.86
CA GLY A 170 6.62 7.11 0.75
C GLY A 170 5.58 6.02 1.06
N PRO A 171 4.89 5.52 0.01
CA PRO A 171 3.89 4.48 0.16
C PRO A 171 4.52 3.15 0.61
N ARG A 172 3.70 2.36 1.31
CA ARG A 172 4.04 1.01 1.75
C ARG A 172 3.21 0.01 0.97
N PHE A 173 3.80 -1.12 0.64
CA PHE A 173 3.17 -2.15 -0.17
C PHE A 173 3.25 -3.50 0.53
N LEU A 174 2.19 -4.28 0.38
CA LEU A 174 2.12 -5.68 0.74
C LEU A 174 1.88 -6.48 -0.55
N VAL A 175 2.58 -7.61 -0.68
CA VAL A 175 2.55 -8.45 -1.87
C VAL A 175 1.96 -9.79 -1.48
N TYR A 176 0.79 -10.08 -2.03
CA TYR A 176 0.05 -11.32 -1.80
C TYR A 176 0.07 -12.20 -3.05
N GLU A 177 -0.16 -13.49 -2.85
CA GLU A 177 -0.51 -14.39 -3.94
C GLU A 177 -1.79 -13.91 -4.64
N TYR A 178 -1.80 -13.94 -5.97
CA TYR A 178 -2.98 -13.59 -6.74
C TYR A 178 -4.00 -14.74 -6.73
N VAL A 179 -5.23 -14.44 -6.30
CA VAL A 179 -6.35 -15.38 -6.36
C VAL A 179 -7.07 -15.23 -7.71
N PRO A 180 -7.00 -16.22 -8.62
CA PRO A 180 -7.48 -16.07 -10.00
C PRO A 180 -9.01 -15.95 -10.10
N ASN A 181 -9.73 -16.54 -9.15
CA ASN A 181 -11.17 -16.46 -9.09
C ASN A 181 -11.65 -15.10 -8.56
N GLY A 182 -10.77 -14.20 -8.13
CA GLY A 182 -11.18 -12.93 -7.53
C GLY A 182 -11.88 -13.13 -6.19
N SER A 183 -12.58 -12.11 -5.71
CA SER A 183 -13.30 -12.24 -4.43
C SER A 183 -14.55 -13.07 -4.56
N LEU A 184 -14.95 -13.58 -3.41
CA LEU A 184 -16.27 -14.09 -3.18
C LEU A 184 -17.37 -13.09 -3.58
N ASP A 185 -17.19 -11.77 -3.37
CA ASP A 185 -18.22 -10.80 -3.75
C ASP A 185 -18.46 -10.73 -5.26
N ALA A 186 -17.46 -11.01 -6.10
CA ALA A 186 -17.65 -11.08 -7.54
C ALA A 186 -18.47 -12.31 -7.97
N TRP A 187 -18.32 -13.44 -7.27
CA TRP A 187 -19.07 -14.67 -7.52
C TRP A 187 -20.48 -14.63 -6.98
N ILE A 188 -20.63 -14.04 -5.81
CA ILE A 188 -21.89 -13.97 -5.08
C ILE A 188 -22.74 -12.78 -5.58
N PHE A 189 -22.10 -11.70 -6.06
CA PHE A 189 -22.76 -10.47 -6.52
C PHE A 189 -22.35 -10.04 -7.95
N PRO A 190 -22.41 -10.92 -8.97
CA PRO A 190 -22.16 -10.52 -10.34
C PRO A 190 -23.27 -9.52 -10.74
N GLN A 191 -22.90 -8.23 -10.72
CA GLN A 191 -23.72 -7.07 -11.08
C GLN A 191 -24.81 -6.59 -10.11
N LYS A 192 -25.03 -7.14 -8.90
CA LYS A 192 -25.94 -6.59 -7.86
C LYS A 192 -25.97 -7.43 -6.57
N GLU A 193 -26.50 -6.85 -5.49
CA GLU A 193 -26.79 -7.51 -4.19
C GLU A 193 -27.62 -8.80 -4.36
N ILE A 194 -27.20 -9.94 -3.75
CA ILE A 194 -27.65 -11.32 -4.09
C ILE A 194 -29.17 -11.42 -4.16
N VAL A 195 -29.82 -10.85 -3.15
CA VAL A 195 -31.27 -10.92 -3.04
C VAL A 195 -31.85 -9.73 -3.78
N GLY A 196 -31.33 -8.54 -3.50
CA GLY A 196 -32.01 -7.29 -3.79
C GLY A 196 -32.00 -6.78 -5.22
N GLY A 197 -30.95 -7.08 -5.99
CA GLY A 197 -30.79 -6.38 -7.25
C GLY A 197 -30.56 -4.87 -7.10
N ARG A 198 -30.28 -4.37 -5.89
CA ARG A 198 -30.26 -2.95 -5.51
C ARG A 198 -28.91 -2.59 -4.86
N ARG A 199 -28.74 -1.33 -4.48
CA ARG A 199 -27.60 -0.85 -3.66
C ARG A 199 -28.05 -0.75 -2.21
N ASN A 200 -27.11 -1.00 -1.29
CA ASN A 200 -27.34 -1.00 0.16
C ASN A 200 -27.78 0.37 0.67
N VAL A 201 -27.44 1.43 -0.06
CA VAL A 201 -27.87 2.80 0.19
C VAL A 201 -28.35 3.40 -1.13
N HIS A 202 -29.60 3.86 -1.14
CA HIS A 202 -30.18 4.54 -2.30
C HIS A 202 -30.94 5.79 -1.86
N LEU A 203 -30.86 6.86 -2.66
CA LEU A 203 -31.60 8.08 -2.41
C LEU A 203 -33.03 7.91 -2.94
N VAL A 204 -34.00 7.90 -2.03
CA VAL A 204 -35.42 7.93 -2.38
C VAL A 204 -35.84 9.39 -2.40
N GLU A 205 -36.27 9.87 -3.58
CA GLU A 205 -36.89 11.18 -3.72
C GLU A 205 -38.40 10.99 -3.57
N ASP A 206 -38.95 11.50 -2.47
CA ASP A 206 -40.39 11.51 -2.24
C ASP A 206 -40.82 12.93 -1.90
N ASN A 207 -41.74 13.48 -2.70
CA ASN A 207 -42.46 14.74 -2.51
C ASN A 207 -41.70 15.85 -1.74
N SER A 208 -40.54 16.26 -2.29
CA SER A 208 -39.69 17.39 -1.85
C SER A 208 -38.69 17.12 -0.71
N GLN A 209 -38.52 15.88 -0.25
CA GLN A 209 -37.42 15.52 0.65
C GLN A 209 -36.55 14.39 0.08
N ARG A 210 -35.24 14.63 0.08
CA ARG A 210 -34.22 13.63 -0.26
C ARG A 210 -34.02 12.74 0.97
N LYS A 211 -34.51 11.50 0.93
CA LYS A 211 -34.40 10.55 2.04
C LYS A 211 -33.52 9.38 1.62
N TRP A 212 -32.42 9.15 2.34
CA TRP A 212 -31.61 7.95 2.13
C TRP A 212 -32.34 6.72 2.68
N SER A 213 -32.49 5.69 1.85
CA SER A 213 -33.01 4.38 2.24
C SER A 213 -31.86 3.40 2.36
N TYR A 214 -31.81 2.71 3.51
CA TYR A 214 -30.89 1.61 3.77
C TYR A 214 -31.56 0.29 3.41
N PHE A 215 -31.04 -0.38 2.38
CA PHE A 215 -31.67 -1.57 1.81
C PHE A 215 -31.74 -2.74 2.82
N PRO A 216 -30.72 -3.03 3.65
CA PRO A 216 -30.86 -4.09 4.66
C PRO A 216 -31.97 -3.83 5.69
N ARG A 217 -32.30 -2.57 5.98
CA ARG A 217 -33.49 -2.23 6.79
C ARG A 217 -34.77 -2.60 6.09
N PHE A 218 -34.90 -2.23 4.82
CA PHE A 218 -36.04 -2.62 4.00
C PHE A 218 -36.18 -4.15 3.90
N VAL A 219 -35.06 -4.87 3.70
CA VAL A 219 -35.03 -6.33 3.67
C VAL A 219 -35.51 -6.92 4.99
N ALA A 220 -35.02 -6.42 6.14
CA ALA A 220 -35.45 -6.88 7.46
C ALA A 220 -36.95 -6.63 7.69
N GLU A 221 -37.47 -5.46 7.28
CA GLU A 221 -38.90 -5.14 7.38
C GLU A 221 -39.76 -6.08 6.52
N LYS A 222 -39.33 -6.37 5.28
CA LYS A 222 -40.03 -7.30 4.38
C LYS A 222 -39.94 -8.75 4.81
N PHE A 223 -38.81 -9.14 5.42
CA PHE A 223 -38.61 -10.44 6.03
C PHE A 223 -39.61 -10.66 7.18
N LYS A 224 -39.78 -9.67 8.07
CA LYS A 224 -40.80 -9.71 9.14
C LYS A 224 -42.23 -9.80 8.62
N GLN A 225 -42.52 -9.14 7.49
CA GLN A 225 -43.84 -9.15 6.86
C GLN A 225 -44.15 -10.47 6.14
N GLY A 226 -43.20 -11.42 6.06
CA GLY A 226 -43.36 -12.65 5.27
C GLY A 226 -43.42 -12.39 3.77
N LYS A 227 -42.93 -11.24 3.31
CA LYS A 227 -42.99 -10.78 1.92
C LYS A 227 -41.60 -10.74 1.30
N LEU A 228 -40.83 -11.80 1.53
CA LEU A 228 -39.42 -11.83 1.17
C LEU A 228 -39.19 -11.82 -0.34
N MET A 229 -40.09 -12.43 -1.10
CA MET A 229 -40.01 -12.48 -2.57
C MET A 229 -40.14 -11.09 -3.22
N GLU A 230 -40.70 -10.08 -2.55
CA GLU A 230 -40.71 -8.69 -3.04
C GLU A 230 -39.33 -8.02 -3.01
N VAL A 231 -38.41 -8.59 -2.22
CA VAL A 231 -37.02 -8.11 -2.12
C VAL A 231 -36.18 -8.72 -3.24
N VAL A 232 -36.56 -9.87 -3.77
CA VAL A 232 -35.77 -10.62 -4.77
C VAL A 232 -35.74 -9.86 -6.10
N ASP A 233 -34.56 -9.75 -6.72
CA ASP A 233 -34.39 -9.15 -8.06
C ASP A 233 -35.30 -9.88 -9.05
N GLU A 234 -36.13 -9.13 -9.77
CA GLU A 234 -37.07 -9.66 -10.77
C GLU A 234 -36.38 -10.55 -11.81
N ARG A 235 -35.09 -10.32 -12.11
CA ARG A 235 -34.34 -11.14 -13.06
C ARG A 235 -34.02 -12.54 -12.53
N LEU A 236 -33.88 -12.69 -11.21
CA LEU A 236 -33.73 -14.01 -10.59
C LEU A 236 -35.05 -14.76 -10.68
N VAL A 237 -36.18 -14.08 -10.42
CA VAL A 237 -37.52 -14.65 -10.54
C VAL A 237 -37.86 -15.04 -11.98
N ASN A 238 -37.45 -14.23 -12.96
CA ASN A 238 -37.75 -14.47 -14.37
C ASN A 238 -36.74 -15.42 -15.06
N GLY A 239 -35.55 -15.60 -14.49
CA GLY A 239 -34.44 -16.37 -15.09
C GLY A 239 -34.33 -17.83 -14.62
N GLY A 240 -35.12 -18.24 -13.63
CA GLY A 240 -35.12 -19.60 -13.09
C GLY A 240 -36.11 -19.78 -11.93
N GLU A 241 -36.27 -21.02 -11.48
CA GLU A 241 -37.10 -21.36 -10.31
C GLU A 241 -36.30 -21.06 -9.03
N VAL A 242 -36.57 -19.90 -8.42
CA VAL A 242 -35.92 -19.47 -7.17
C VAL A 242 -36.66 -20.08 -5.99
N ASP A 243 -36.00 -20.96 -5.24
CA ASP A 243 -36.54 -21.53 -4.01
C ASP A 243 -36.61 -20.46 -2.90
N GLU A 244 -37.82 -20.22 -2.40
CA GLU A 244 -38.08 -19.26 -1.31
C GLU A 244 -37.28 -19.61 -0.05
N ASN A 245 -37.04 -20.90 0.22
CA ASN A 245 -36.26 -21.34 1.38
C ASN A 245 -34.78 -20.94 1.25
N GLN A 246 -34.20 -21.06 0.05
CA GLN A 246 -32.83 -20.63 -0.21
C GLN A 246 -32.66 -19.13 -0.05
N VAL A 247 -33.61 -18.35 -0.55
CA VAL A 247 -33.63 -16.89 -0.35
C VAL A 247 -33.77 -16.56 1.14
N ARG A 248 -34.66 -17.26 1.85
CA ARG A 248 -34.87 -17.08 3.29
C ARG A 248 -33.59 -17.32 4.08
N LEU A 249 -32.93 -18.45 3.85
CA LEU A 249 -31.67 -18.79 4.50
C LEU A 249 -30.62 -17.71 4.26
N LEU A 250 -30.45 -17.32 3.00
CA LEU A 250 -29.45 -16.34 2.63
C LEU A 250 -29.70 -14.98 3.30
N VAL A 251 -30.96 -14.55 3.39
CA VAL A 251 -31.33 -13.31 4.09
C VAL A 251 -31.10 -13.44 5.59
N GLN A 252 -31.42 -14.56 6.21
CA GLN A 252 -31.14 -14.78 7.64
C GLN A 252 -29.63 -14.72 7.92
N VAL A 253 -28.81 -15.42 7.13
CA VAL A 253 -27.35 -15.40 7.24
C VAL A 253 -26.82 -13.97 7.07
N ALA A 254 -27.31 -13.24 6.07
CA ALA A 254 -26.92 -11.85 5.85
C ALA A 254 -27.29 -10.94 7.04
N LEU A 255 -28.50 -11.08 7.58
CA LEU A 255 -28.97 -10.32 8.74
C LEU A 255 -28.18 -10.65 10.02
N TRP A 256 -27.74 -11.89 10.21
CA TRP A 256 -26.80 -12.28 11.27
C TRP A 256 -25.42 -11.64 11.09
N CYS A 257 -24.91 -11.59 9.86
CA CYS A 257 -23.61 -11.01 9.55
C CYS A 257 -23.55 -9.48 9.76
N ILE A 258 -24.67 -8.78 9.55
CA ILE A 258 -24.72 -7.32 9.68
C ILE A 258 -25.12 -6.81 11.07
N GLN A 259 -25.27 -7.70 12.06
CA GLN A 259 -25.64 -7.31 13.43
C GLN A 259 -24.71 -6.22 13.98
N GLU A 260 -25.23 -5.27 14.74
CA GLU A 260 -24.40 -4.19 15.29
C GLU A 260 -23.40 -4.70 16.33
N ASP A 261 -23.83 -5.63 17.19
CA ASP A 261 -22.95 -6.26 18.16
C ASP A 261 -22.07 -7.30 17.48
N SER A 262 -20.77 -7.05 17.43
CA SER A 262 -19.77 -7.98 16.88
C SER A 262 -19.79 -9.36 17.53
N ARG A 263 -20.29 -9.49 18.75
CA ARG A 263 -20.35 -10.78 19.48
C ARG A 263 -21.50 -11.67 19.03
N LEU A 264 -22.51 -11.08 18.37
CA LEU A 264 -23.65 -11.81 17.82
C LEU A 264 -23.41 -12.22 16.36
N ARG A 265 -22.38 -11.68 15.71
CA ARG A 265 -22.04 -12.04 14.34
C ARG A 265 -21.41 -13.44 14.32
N PRO A 266 -21.87 -14.33 13.43
CA PRO A 266 -21.28 -15.66 13.30
C PRO A 266 -19.85 -15.57 12.77
N SER A 267 -19.03 -16.55 13.11
CA SER A 267 -17.72 -16.71 12.49
C SER A 267 -17.85 -17.24 11.05
N MET A 268 -16.82 -17.06 10.22
CA MET A 268 -16.91 -17.45 8.80
C MET A 268 -17.18 -18.96 8.60
N ASN A 269 -16.68 -19.82 9.49
CA ASN A 269 -17.01 -21.25 9.48
C ASN A 269 -18.49 -21.50 9.77
N GLU A 270 -19.06 -20.80 10.76
CA GLU A 270 -20.49 -20.90 11.05
C GLU A 270 -21.32 -20.40 9.87
N VAL A 271 -20.92 -19.28 9.23
CA VAL A 271 -21.59 -18.78 8.01
C VAL A 271 -21.59 -19.83 6.90
N VAL A 272 -20.48 -20.54 6.67
CA VAL A 272 -20.43 -21.63 5.67
C VAL A 272 -21.35 -22.78 6.07
N ASP A 273 -21.31 -23.21 7.33
CA ASP A 273 -22.18 -24.28 7.82
C ASP A 273 -23.67 -23.91 7.72
N MET A 274 -24.01 -22.64 7.95
CA MET A 274 -25.35 -22.09 7.73
C MET A 274 -25.75 -22.13 6.26
N LEU A 275 -24.88 -21.66 5.34
CA LEU A 275 -25.16 -21.63 3.89
C LEU A 275 -25.23 -23.01 3.25
N GLU A 276 -24.49 -23.99 3.76
CA GLU A 276 -24.51 -25.38 3.30
C GLU A 276 -25.63 -26.22 3.92
N TRP A 277 -26.56 -25.61 4.68
CA TRP A 277 -27.66 -26.28 5.38
C TRP A 277 -27.21 -27.33 6.41
N ARG A 278 -25.99 -27.22 6.93
CA ARG A 278 -25.48 -28.13 7.98
C ARG A 278 -26.04 -27.78 9.36
N ILE A 279 -26.44 -26.51 9.53
CA ILE A 279 -26.99 -25.96 10.77
C ILE A 279 -28.28 -25.21 10.43
N GLU A 280 -29.33 -25.43 11.21
CA GLU A 280 -30.59 -24.70 11.09
C GLU A 280 -30.42 -23.25 11.59
N VAL A 281 -30.78 -22.29 10.74
CA VAL A 281 -30.61 -20.87 11.03
C VAL A 281 -31.84 -20.30 11.73
N GLN A 282 -31.66 -19.85 12.96
CA GLN A 282 -32.69 -19.14 13.71
C GLN A 282 -32.89 -17.72 13.17
N ASP A 283 -34.07 -17.16 13.39
CA ASP A 283 -34.35 -15.78 13.01
C ASP A 283 -33.41 -14.80 13.76
N PRO A 284 -32.80 -13.85 13.03
CA PRO A 284 -31.83 -12.92 13.60
C PRO A 284 -32.50 -11.95 14.60
N PRO A 285 -31.80 -11.53 15.67
CA PRO A 285 -32.34 -10.60 16.64
C PRO A 285 -32.63 -9.22 16.01
N GLU A 286 -33.63 -8.52 16.55
CA GLU A 286 -33.97 -7.18 16.07
C GLU A 286 -32.82 -6.20 16.33
N THR A 287 -32.39 -5.53 15.27
CA THR A 287 -31.35 -4.50 15.33
C THR A 287 -31.95 -3.16 14.93
N GLU A 288 -31.64 -2.09 15.65
CA GLU A 288 -32.10 -0.74 15.28
C GLU A 288 -31.43 -0.19 14.01
N MET A 289 -30.41 -0.87 13.47
CA MET A 289 -29.64 -0.48 12.28
C MET A 289 -29.36 1.03 12.29
N ILE A 290 -28.43 1.43 13.16
CA ILE A 290 -27.97 2.81 13.37
C ILE A 290 -27.22 3.31 12.12
N ILE A 291 -27.96 3.66 11.06
CA ILE A 291 -27.45 4.36 9.87
C ILE A 291 -28.19 5.69 9.63
N VAL A 292 -29.32 5.89 10.32
CA VAL A 292 -30.21 7.04 10.12
C VAL A 292 -29.54 8.38 10.49
N ASP A 293 -28.55 8.40 11.38
CA ASP A 293 -27.90 9.64 11.85
C ASP A 293 -26.64 10.07 11.08
N ILE A 294 -26.02 9.19 10.28
CA ILE A 294 -24.80 9.56 9.51
C ILE A 294 -25.18 10.11 8.12
N LEU A 295 -26.29 9.65 7.55
CA LEU A 295 -26.73 10.03 6.21
C LEU A 295 -27.56 11.33 6.17
N SER A 296 -27.89 11.89 7.33
CA SER A 296 -28.61 13.16 7.49
C SER A 296 -27.69 14.40 7.57
N ILE A 297 -26.37 14.24 7.45
CA ILE A 297 -25.39 15.32 7.71
C ILE A 297 -25.11 16.24 6.50
N ASP A 298 -25.41 15.86 5.24
CA ASP A 298 -25.03 16.69 4.09
C ASP A 298 -26.21 17.43 3.45
N GLN A 299 -26.58 18.57 4.06
CA GLN A 299 -27.07 19.73 3.32
C GLN A 299 -26.21 20.94 3.71
N ASP A 300 -25.09 21.11 3.02
CA ASP A 300 -24.62 22.40 2.49
C ASP A 300 -23.16 22.30 2.03
N SER A 301 -22.94 22.09 0.72
CA SER A 301 -21.89 22.75 -0.08
C SER A 301 -21.73 22.05 -1.42
N THR A 302 -22.59 22.42 -2.37
CA THR A 302 -22.27 22.29 -3.80
C THR A 302 -21.09 23.20 -4.14
N ASN A 303 -20.11 22.63 -4.86
CA ASN A 303 -18.99 23.25 -5.60
C ASN A 303 -17.63 23.35 -4.89
N ALA A 304 -16.81 22.29 -4.96
CA ALA A 304 -15.34 22.39 -5.06
C ALA A 304 -14.73 21.11 -5.65
N PRO A 305 -13.72 21.19 -6.55
CA PRO A 305 -12.98 20.03 -7.04
C PRO A 305 -11.95 19.55 -6.01
N CYS A 306 -11.71 18.23 -5.99
CA CYS A 306 -10.71 17.46 -5.25
C CYS A 306 -9.85 18.24 -4.22
N GLY A 307 -10.18 18.11 -2.94
CA GLY A 307 -9.36 18.60 -1.84
C GLY A 307 -9.88 18.11 -0.49
N ALA A 308 -8.96 17.64 0.35
CA ALA A 308 -9.18 17.06 1.66
C ALA A 308 -10.11 17.88 2.59
N ARG A 309 -10.90 17.18 3.42
CA ARG A 309 -11.30 17.71 4.72
C ARG A 309 -10.98 16.71 5.83
N ILE A 310 -10.12 17.21 6.72
CA ILE A 310 -9.66 16.64 7.96
C ILE A 310 -10.83 16.71 8.97
N ALA A 311 -11.18 15.58 9.59
CA ALA A 311 -12.01 15.59 10.78
C ALA A 311 -11.16 16.08 11.97
N GLN A 312 -11.52 17.22 12.57
CA GLN A 312 -10.91 17.70 13.81
C GLN A 312 -11.38 16.87 15.02
N PRO A 313 -10.60 16.80 16.11
CA PRO A 313 -10.93 16.00 17.28
C PRO A 313 -11.92 16.73 18.21
N ILE A 314 -13.01 16.05 18.57
CA ILE A 314 -13.95 16.49 19.61
C ILE A 314 -13.35 16.13 20.98
N GLN A 315 -13.29 17.11 21.88
CA GLN A 315 -12.82 16.95 23.28
C GLN A 315 -13.77 16.07 24.12
N PRO A 316 -13.27 15.43 25.20
CA PRO A 316 -14.00 14.38 25.90
C PRO A 316 -14.91 14.93 27.01
N SER A 317 -16.18 14.54 26.99
CA SER A 317 -17.06 14.63 28.17
C SER A 317 -17.63 13.25 28.51
N HIS A 318 -17.17 12.74 29.65
CA HIS A 318 -17.65 11.70 30.56
C HIS A 318 -18.67 10.62 30.12
N THR A 319 -18.23 9.38 30.41
CA THR A 319 -18.99 8.17 30.77
C THR A 319 -19.88 7.51 29.72
N HIS A 320 -19.29 6.67 28.86
CA HIS A 320 -19.85 5.39 28.40
C HIS A 320 -18.71 4.50 27.84
N PRO A 321 -18.83 3.16 27.88
CA PRO A 321 -17.69 2.27 27.65
C PRO A 321 -17.23 2.30 26.20
N ARG A 322 -15.90 2.28 26.02
CA ARG A 322 -15.18 2.28 24.75
C ARG A 322 -15.76 1.26 23.77
N ARG A 323 -16.52 1.72 22.77
CA ARG A 323 -16.78 0.94 21.56
C ARG A 323 -15.54 1.01 20.68
N SER A 324 -14.83 -0.11 20.54
CA SER A 324 -13.80 -0.24 19.53
C SER A 324 -14.47 -0.14 18.16
N LEU A 325 -14.26 0.99 17.48
CA LEU A 325 -14.57 1.14 16.06
C LEU A 325 -13.55 0.31 15.28
N THR A 326 -13.70 -1.02 15.32
CA THR A 326 -13.05 -1.94 14.41
C THR A 326 -13.77 -1.83 13.07
N CYS A 327 -13.28 -0.93 12.22
CA CYS A 327 -13.72 -0.83 10.83
C CYS A 327 -13.48 -2.18 10.13
N SER A 328 -14.55 -2.94 9.95
CA SER A 328 -14.59 -4.28 9.34
C SER A 328 -14.38 -4.26 7.81
N PHE A 329 -13.79 -3.21 7.25
CA PHE A 329 -13.68 -3.00 5.80
C PHE A 329 -12.37 -3.52 5.19
N SER A 330 -11.50 -4.18 5.96
CA SER A 330 -10.13 -4.51 5.50
C SER A 330 -10.03 -5.76 4.59
N LEU A 331 -11.03 -6.65 4.61
CA LEU A 331 -10.97 -7.95 3.90
C LEU A 331 -11.71 -7.98 2.55
N SER A 332 -12.61 -7.03 2.30
CA SER A 332 -13.29 -6.89 1.00
C SER A 332 -12.41 -6.27 -0.09
N ILE A 333 -11.16 -5.91 0.22
CA ILE A 333 -10.27 -5.12 -0.65
C ILE A 333 -9.48 -6.01 -1.66
N LEU A 334 -9.58 -7.35 -1.56
CA LEU A 334 -8.87 -8.26 -2.48
C LEU A 334 -9.57 -8.47 -3.83
N SER A 335 -10.68 -7.80 -4.06
CA SER A 335 -11.33 -7.76 -5.36
C SER A 335 -11.95 -6.42 -5.57
N GLY A 336 -11.72 -5.88 -6.74
CA GLY A 336 -12.06 -4.50 -6.98
C GLY A 336 -13.51 -4.27 -7.13
N ARG A 337 -13.85 -3.18 -6.47
CA ARG A 337 -14.57 -2.11 -7.11
C ARG A 337 -13.73 -0.84 -7.09
#